data_AF-F8UI53-F1
#
_entry.id   AF-F8UI53-F1
#
_cell.length_a   1.000
_cell.length_b   1.000
_cell.length_c   1.000
_cell.angle_alpha   90.00
_cell.angle_beta   90.00
_cell.angle_gamma   90.00
#
_symmetry.space_group_name_H-M   'P 1'
#
loop_
_entity.id
_entity.type
_entity.pdbx_description
1 polymer ?
#
loop_
_entity_poly.entity_id
_entity_poly.type
_entity_poly.pdbx_seq_one_letter_code
_entity_poly.pdbx_strand_id
1 'polypeptide(L)'
;GASDLAFEFCLNALRLREGFDAASFESRTGQPWPAIAGSVAAATDKGLLAAGPDGRWVPTELGARFLNDLQAMFLPGPAGT
;
A
#
# COMPACT_ATOMS: atom_id res chain seq x y z
N GLY A 1 4.10 -13.79 -9.35
CA GLY A 1 2.94 -14.46 -8.72
C GLY A 1 1.89 -13.42 -8.37
N ALA A 2 0.71 -13.82 -7.91
CA ALA A 2 -0.35 -12.86 -7.59
C ALA A 2 0.07 -11.86 -6.48
N SER A 3 0.84 -12.32 -5.48
CA SER A 3 1.35 -11.46 -4.40
C SER A 3 2.38 -10.43 -4.86
N ASP A 4 3.11 -10.70 -5.94
CA ASP A 4 4.02 -9.73 -6.56
C ASP A 4 3.24 -8.55 -7.17
N LEU A 5 2.06 -8.81 -7.77
CA LEU A 5 1.24 -7.75 -8.38
C LEU A 5 0.69 -6.77 -7.35
N ALA A 6 0.27 -7.25 -6.17
CA ALA A 6 -0.19 -6.39 -5.09
C ALA A 6 0.93 -5.47 -4.57
N PHE A 7 2.13 -6.04 -4.39
CA PHE A 7 3.31 -5.27 -4.00
C PHE A 7 3.71 -4.24 -5.06
N GLU A 8 3.81 -4.64 -6.34
CA GLU A 8 4.17 -3.74 -7.45
C GLU A 8 3.18 -2.59 -7.60
N PHE A 9 1.87 -2.87 -7.46
CA PHE A 9 0.83 -1.85 -7.50
C PHE A 9 1.00 -0.82 -6.38
N CYS A 10 1.11 -1.28 -5.12
CA CYS A 10 1.30 -0.40 -3.97
C CYS A 10 2.59 0.40 -4.10
N LEU A 11 3.69 -0.23 -4.50
CA LEU A 11 4.98 0.42 -4.68
C LEU A 11 4.91 1.56 -5.72
N ASN A 12 4.25 1.31 -6.85
CA ASN A 12 4.09 2.31 -7.89
C ASN A 12 3.22 3.49 -7.41
N ALA A 13 2.04 3.18 -6.86
CA ALA A 13 1.10 4.19 -6.34
C ALA A 13 1.72 5.10 -5.27
N LEU A 14 2.53 4.52 -4.37
CA LEU A 14 3.21 5.25 -3.30
C LEU A 14 4.39 6.09 -3.82
N ARG A 15 5.16 5.56 -4.79
CA ARG A 15 6.28 6.28 -5.42
C ARG A 15 5.81 7.52 -6.18
N LEU A 16 4.67 7.42 -6.88
CA LEU A 16 4.07 8.54 -7.60
C LEU A 16 3.31 9.50 -6.69
N ARG A 17 3.12 9.15 -5.41
CA ARG A 17 2.29 9.88 -4.43
C ARG A 17 0.82 10.05 -4.86
N GLU A 18 0.38 9.31 -5.87
CA GLU A 18 -1.01 9.26 -6.32
C GLU A 18 -1.90 8.51 -5.33
N GLY A 19 -1.28 7.63 -4.52
CA GLY A 19 -1.99 6.77 -3.59
C GLY A 19 -2.90 5.76 -4.31
N PHE A 20 -3.72 5.08 -3.53
CA PHE A 20 -4.65 4.09 -4.06
C PHE A 20 -5.90 3.98 -3.20
N ASP A 21 -6.93 3.37 -3.76
CA ASP A 21 -8.18 3.01 -3.08
C ASP A 21 -8.43 1.50 -3.28
N ALA A 22 -9.40 0.96 -2.52
CA ALA A 22 -9.69 -0.47 -2.54
C ALA A 22 -10.15 -0.94 -3.93
N ALA A 23 -11.00 -0.18 -4.61
CA ALA A 23 -11.51 -0.57 -5.93
C ALA A 23 -10.40 -0.59 -6.99
N SER A 24 -9.52 0.41 -6.99
CA SER A 24 -8.36 0.47 -7.88
C SER A 24 -7.40 -0.68 -7.62
N PHE A 25 -7.15 -1.02 -6.36
CA PHE A 25 -6.31 -2.16 -5.98
C PHE A 25 -6.87 -3.48 -6.50
N GLU A 26 -8.15 -3.77 -6.20
CA GLU A 26 -8.79 -5.02 -6.59
C GLU A 26 -8.86 -5.16 -8.12
N SER A 27 -9.20 -4.08 -8.82
CA SER A 27 -9.30 -4.08 -10.29
C SER A 27 -7.95 -4.29 -10.98
N ARG A 28 -6.84 -3.81 -10.41
CA ARG A 28 -5.51 -3.87 -11.05
C ARG A 28 -4.72 -5.12 -10.69
N THR A 29 -4.92 -5.64 -9.49
CA THR A 29 -4.16 -6.79 -8.97
C THR A 29 -4.94 -8.10 -9.07
N GLY A 30 -6.28 -8.03 -9.17
CA GLY A 30 -7.17 -9.19 -9.04
C GLY A 30 -7.21 -9.77 -7.62
N GLN A 31 -6.56 -9.12 -6.64
CA GLN A 31 -6.56 -9.54 -5.25
C GLN A 31 -7.62 -8.79 -4.44
N PRO A 32 -8.23 -9.42 -3.43
CA PRO A 32 -9.22 -8.76 -2.59
C PRO A 32 -8.55 -7.76 -1.63
N TRP A 33 -9.21 -6.64 -1.31
CA TRP A 33 -8.70 -5.60 -0.42
C TRP A 33 -8.15 -6.09 0.94
N PRO A 34 -8.77 -7.09 1.61
CA PRO A 34 -8.24 -7.63 2.86
C PRO A 34 -6.80 -8.16 2.78
N ALA A 35 -6.28 -8.45 1.58
CA ALA A 35 -4.90 -8.87 1.39
C ALA A 35 -3.88 -7.80 1.83
N ILE A 36 -4.21 -6.51 1.72
CA ILE A 36 -3.34 -5.40 2.10
C ILE A 36 -3.92 -4.49 3.19
N ALA A 37 -5.19 -4.69 3.57
CA ALA A 37 -5.87 -3.86 4.56
C ALA A 37 -5.12 -3.76 5.89
N GLY A 38 -4.49 -4.85 6.34
CA GLY A 38 -3.64 -4.87 7.54
C GLY A 38 -2.40 -3.98 7.41
N SER A 39 -1.70 -4.05 6.27
CA SER A 39 -0.53 -3.19 5.98
C SER A 39 -0.91 -1.72 5.90
N VAL A 40 -2.06 -1.40 5.28
CA VAL A 40 -2.59 -0.03 5.20
C VAL A 40 -2.92 0.51 6.58
N ALA A 41 -3.60 -0.28 7.42
CA ALA A 41 -3.91 0.11 8.80
C ALA A 41 -2.64 0.36 9.63
N ALA A 42 -1.66 -0.54 9.55
CA ALA A 42 -0.39 -0.39 10.26
C ALA A 42 0.43 0.82 9.77
N ALA A 43 0.45 1.08 8.47
CA ALA A 43 1.11 2.27 7.91
C ALA A 43 0.40 3.58 8.31
N THR A 44 -0.93 3.54 8.44
CA THR A 44 -1.74 4.68 8.91
C THR A 44 -1.50 4.96 10.39
N ASP A 45 -1.48 3.92 11.22
CA ASP A 45 -1.17 4.02 12.66
C ASP A 45 0.23 4.60 12.90
N LYS A 46 1.21 4.20 12.08
CA LYS A 46 2.57 4.78 12.08
C LYS A 46 2.66 6.20 11.50
N GLY A 47 1.56 6.77 11.03
CA GLY A 47 1.52 8.09 10.39
C GLY A 47 2.25 8.17 9.05
N LEU A 48 2.52 7.02 8.40
CA LEU A 48 3.17 6.95 7.08
C LEU A 48 2.16 7.07 5.94
N LEU A 49 0.92 6.62 6.16
CA LEU A 49 -0.21 6.81 5.25
C LEU A 49 -1.30 7.65 5.91
N ALA A 50 -2.05 8.36 5.09
CA ALA A 50 -3.28 9.01 5.49
C ALA A 50 -4.34 8.88 4.38
N ALA A 51 -5.61 8.95 4.76
CA ALA A 51 -6.70 9.10 3.81
C ALA A 51 -6.67 10.54 3.24
N GLY A 52 -6.49 10.64 1.94
CA GLY A 52 -6.58 11.87 1.16
C GLY A 52 -8.02 12.39 1.06
N PRO A 53 -8.21 13.61 0.53
CA PRO A 53 -9.51 14.26 0.45
C PRO A 53 -10.52 13.52 -0.46
N ASP A 54 -10.03 12.69 -1.35
CA ASP A 54 -10.73 11.82 -2.30
C ASP A 54 -10.88 10.37 -1.80
N GLY A 55 -10.50 10.10 -0.55
CA GLY A 55 -10.61 8.78 0.08
C GLY A 55 -9.50 7.79 -0.28
N ARG A 56 -8.47 8.24 -1.01
CA ARG A 56 -7.29 7.44 -1.36
C ARG A 56 -6.26 7.43 -0.23
N TRP A 57 -5.59 6.32 0.00
CA TRP A 57 -4.44 6.27 0.91
C TRP A 57 -3.20 6.82 0.20
N VAL A 58 -2.67 7.93 0.71
CA VAL A 58 -1.50 8.63 0.17
C VAL A 58 -0.37 8.68 1.20
N PRO A 59 0.91 8.66 0.76
CA PRO A 59 2.04 8.89 1.66
C PRO A 59 1.94 10.26 2.35
N THR A 60 2.09 10.29 3.66
CA THR A 60 2.29 11.55 4.39
C THR A 60 3.69 12.10 4.11
N GLU A 61 4.01 13.30 4.62
CA GLU A 61 5.39 13.81 4.56
C GLU A 61 6.39 12.85 5.25
N LEU A 62 5.99 12.27 6.39
CA LEU A 62 6.76 11.24 7.08
C LEU A 62 6.88 9.97 6.22
N GLY A 63 5.78 9.51 5.64
CA GLY A 63 5.76 8.36 4.73
C GLY A 63 6.66 8.54 3.51
N ALA A 64 6.69 9.74 2.93
CA ALA A 64 7.56 10.07 1.80
C ALA A 64 9.04 10.12 2.22
N ARG A 65 9.36 10.56 3.44
CA ARG A 65 10.72 10.52 3.99
C ARG A 65 11.20 9.08 4.25
N PHE A 66 10.30 8.21 4.68
CA PHE A 66 10.56 6.79 4.95
C PHE A 66 9.91 5.88 3.88
N LEU A 67 10.01 6.28 2.61
CA LEU A 67 9.30 5.62 1.52
C LEU A 67 9.69 4.14 1.36
N ASN A 68 10.96 3.79 1.57
CA ASN A 68 11.42 2.40 1.52
C ASN A 68 10.77 1.56 2.62
N ASP A 69 10.78 2.05 3.87
CA ASP A 69 10.15 1.37 5.00
C ASP A 69 8.64 1.21 4.78
N LEU A 70 7.98 2.24 4.26
CA LEU A 70 6.56 2.20 3.91
C LEU A 70 6.28 1.13 2.84
N GLN A 71 7.08 1.09 1.76
CA GLN A 71 6.93 0.07 0.72
C GLN A 71 7.17 -1.34 1.25
N ALA A 72 8.16 -1.52 2.14
CA ALA A 72 8.46 -2.82 2.74
C ALA A 72 7.28 -3.41 3.55
N MET A 73 6.37 -2.57 4.05
CA MET A 73 5.15 -3.03 4.75
C MET A 73 4.16 -3.78 3.83
N PHE A 74 4.31 -3.65 2.51
CA PHE A 74 3.47 -4.32 1.50
C PHE A 74 4.15 -5.53 0.87
N LEU A 75 5.39 -5.84 1.27
CA LEU A 75 6.01 -7.08 0.85
C LEU A 75 5.20 -8.25 1.41
N PRO A 76 4.95 -9.31 0.61
CA PRO A 76 4.46 -10.54 1.20
C PRO A 76 5.44 -10.96 2.28
N GLY A 77 4.96 -11.17 3.51
CA GLY A 77 5.77 -11.83 4.54
C GLY A 77 6.37 -13.11 3.95
N PRO A 78 7.55 -13.57 4.42
CA PRO A 78 8.24 -14.70 3.82
C PRO A 78 7.21 -15.81 3.61
N ALA A 79 6.95 -16.11 2.33
CA ALA A 79 5.93 -17.06 1.96
C ALA A 79 6.14 -18.29 2.83
N GLY A 80 5.15 -18.60 3.67
CA GLY A 80 5.23 -19.75 4.56
C GLY A 80 5.67 -20.95 3.74
N THR A 81 6.70 -21.62 4.26
CA THR A 81 7.19 -22.92 3.79
C THR A 81 6.04 -23.90 3.59
#